data_AF-A0A9E2AIH9-F1
#
_entry.id   AF-A0A9E2AIH9-F1
#
_cell.length_a   1.000
_cell.length_b   1.000
_cell.length_c   1.000
_cell.angle_alpha   90.00
_cell.angle_beta   90.00
_cell.angle_gamma   90.00
#
_symmetry.space_group_name_H-M   'P 1'
#
loop_
_entity.id
_entity.type
_entity.pdbx_description
1 polymer ?
#
loop_
_entity_poly.entity_id
_entity_poly.type
_entity_poly.pdbx_seq_one_letter_code
_entity_poly.pdbx_strand_id
1 'polypeptide(L)'
;DSVGAMVSFATTTPFQFSDVRLSDFNGYGVSCPGDANGTVEFAISGGIEPYSVLWQDGATGNSRSNLTAGPYAAFIQDNEGCQDTFAVEITSPDSIRFDLEIGPASCQGNEDGSIAVSNISGGVGGFDFSLGDGFQPENLFPGLIGGTYTIAVMDANACEVELDVEITQPTDFIFDLGPDVTLDAFGIISLDIQTNRMPQSFTWSPAIGLSCLDCLNPDINVTASTVYRVKAVDEFGCSVEDEIIVLVDIDRSIDPAMAFTPNGDDNNDLFIVHGDSTIDIIENIEIYNRSGAMVFKQESFPVNDPAYGWDGTFNGQPLNTQLLIYFIEVVYVDGKTKIFSGEISLIR
;
A
#
# COMPACT_ATOMS: atom_id res chain seq x y z
N ASP A 1 -24.51 0.67 113.32
CA ASP A 1 -24.76 0.93 111.89
C ASP A 1 -23.60 1.63 111.22
N SER A 2 -22.80 0.87 110.48
CA SER A 2 -21.88 1.41 109.48
C SER A 2 -21.79 0.38 108.36
N VAL A 3 -22.80 0.39 107.49
CA VAL A 3 -22.80 -0.40 106.26
C VAL A 3 -21.90 0.33 105.28
N GLY A 4 -20.70 -0.23 105.06
CA GLY A 4 -19.83 0.20 103.98
C GLY A 4 -20.49 -0.13 102.65
N ALA A 5 -20.81 0.90 101.86
CA ALA A 5 -21.16 0.74 100.47
C ALA A 5 -19.88 0.32 99.72
N MET A 6 -19.76 -0.97 99.39
CA MET A 6 -18.82 -1.40 98.36
C MET A 6 -19.38 -0.90 97.03
N VAL A 7 -18.81 0.19 96.52
CA VAL A 7 -18.97 0.57 95.11
C VAL A 7 -18.17 -0.47 94.31
N SER A 8 -18.89 -1.47 93.80
CA SER A 8 -18.37 -2.39 92.79
C SER A 8 -18.23 -1.59 91.50
N PHE A 9 -17.02 -1.10 91.21
CA PHE A 9 -16.70 -0.60 89.89
C PHE A 9 -16.75 -1.79 88.93
N ALA A 10 -17.76 -1.85 88.08
CA ALA A 10 -17.74 -2.74 86.94
C ALA A 10 -16.54 -2.32 86.09
N THR A 11 -15.50 -3.16 86.05
CA THR A 11 -14.37 -2.95 85.17
C THR A 11 -14.86 -3.18 83.75
N THR A 12 -15.22 -2.11 83.05
CA THR A 12 -15.56 -2.15 81.63
C THR A 12 -14.34 -2.67 80.88
N THR A 13 -14.48 -3.77 80.15
CA THR A 13 -13.44 -4.25 79.25
C THR A 13 -13.24 -3.22 78.15
N PRO A 14 -12.00 -2.81 77.84
CA PRO A 14 -11.75 -1.86 76.77
C PRO A 14 -12.23 -2.42 75.44
N PHE A 15 -12.64 -1.55 74.51
CA PHE A 15 -12.95 -1.97 73.15
C PHE A 15 -11.78 -2.69 72.52
N GLN A 16 -12.07 -3.73 71.75
CA GLN A 16 -11.13 -4.46 70.94
C GLN A 16 -11.74 -4.67 69.55
N PHE A 17 -10.96 -4.36 68.52
CA PHE A 17 -11.32 -4.58 67.12
C PHE A 17 -10.58 -5.81 66.60
N SER A 18 -11.32 -6.81 66.13
CA SER A 18 -10.77 -8.05 65.59
C SER A 18 -11.35 -8.36 64.22
N ASP A 19 -10.84 -9.40 63.56
CA ASP A 19 -11.33 -9.86 62.25
C ASP A 19 -11.46 -8.75 61.21
N VAL A 20 -10.51 -7.80 61.21
CA VAL A 20 -10.47 -6.73 60.22
C VAL A 20 -10.23 -7.36 58.85
N ARG A 21 -11.23 -7.25 57.99
CA ARG A 21 -11.22 -7.77 56.62
C ARG A 21 -11.37 -6.62 55.66
N LEU A 22 -10.37 -6.48 54.80
CA LEU A 22 -10.42 -5.59 53.66
C LEU A 22 -10.68 -6.43 52.41
N SER A 23 -11.20 -5.81 51.37
CA SER A 23 -11.05 -6.34 50.01
C SER A 23 -9.58 -6.57 49.69
N ASP A 24 -9.31 -7.60 48.91
CA ASP A 24 -7.96 -7.99 48.51
C ASP A 24 -7.91 -8.19 47.00
N PHE A 25 -7.31 -7.23 46.31
CA PHE A 25 -7.03 -7.24 44.89
C PHE A 25 -5.52 -7.38 44.70
N ASN A 26 -5.01 -8.60 44.89
CA ASN A 26 -3.58 -8.93 44.82
C ASN A 26 -2.69 -8.08 45.76
N GLY A 27 -3.13 -7.89 47.00
CA GLY A 27 -2.43 -7.14 48.04
C GLY A 27 -2.87 -5.69 48.20
N TYR A 28 -3.90 -5.26 47.46
CA TYR A 28 -4.45 -3.90 47.52
C TYR A 28 -5.92 -3.88 47.93
N GLY A 29 -6.34 -2.79 48.57
CA GLY A 29 -7.71 -2.57 49.02
C GLY A 29 -8.68 -2.24 47.89
N VAL A 30 -8.22 -1.73 46.75
CA VAL A 30 -9.01 -1.51 45.52
C VAL A 30 -8.31 -2.13 44.33
N SER A 31 -9.05 -2.49 43.27
CA SER A 31 -8.46 -3.11 42.06
C SER A 31 -7.50 -2.16 41.36
N CYS A 32 -7.97 -0.97 41.01
CA CYS A 32 -7.22 0.00 40.21
C CYS A 32 -7.19 1.39 40.86
N PRO A 33 -6.26 2.26 40.42
CA PRO A 33 -6.24 3.65 40.86
C PRO A 33 -7.57 4.35 40.59
N GLY A 34 -8.20 4.86 41.66
CA GLY A 34 -9.46 5.59 41.58
C GLY A 34 -10.72 4.72 41.65
N ASP A 35 -10.60 3.40 41.65
CA ASP A 35 -11.76 2.52 41.79
C ASP A 35 -12.42 2.64 43.16
N ALA A 36 -13.75 2.54 43.16
CA ALA A 36 -14.58 2.56 44.35
C ALA A 36 -15.17 1.18 44.62
N ASN A 37 -14.33 0.15 44.72
CA ASN A 37 -14.75 -1.23 44.99
C ASN A 37 -14.16 -1.81 46.28
N GLY A 38 -13.51 -0.96 47.07
CA GLY A 38 -12.95 -1.32 48.36
C GLY A 38 -14.04 -1.65 49.38
N THR A 39 -13.72 -2.55 50.30
CA THR A 39 -14.58 -2.95 51.42
C THR A 39 -13.79 -2.97 52.72
N VAL A 40 -14.49 -2.75 53.83
CA VAL A 40 -13.96 -2.99 55.19
C VAL A 40 -15.05 -3.61 56.04
N GLU A 41 -14.68 -4.64 56.78
CA GLU A 41 -15.49 -5.26 57.83
C GLU A 41 -14.61 -5.48 59.06
N PHE A 42 -15.15 -5.28 60.26
CA PHE A 42 -14.45 -5.60 61.51
C PHE A 42 -15.44 -6.04 62.59
N ALA A 43 -14.98 -6.85 63.54
CA ALA A 43 -15.73 -7.23 64.72
C ALA A 43 -15.38 -6.32 65.92
N ILE A 44 -16.38 -6.03 66.76
CA ILE A 44 -16.22 -5.25 67.98
C ILE A 44 -16.42 -6.18 69.17
N SER A 45 -15.53 -6.10 70.15
CA SER A 45 -15.68 -6.76 71.45
C SER A 45 -15.23 -5.82 72.59
N GLY A 46 -15.53 -6.18 73.84
CA GLY A 46 -15.38 -5.27 74.99
C GLY A 46 -16.59 -4.33 75.13
N GLY A 47 -16.57 -3.37 76.06
CA GLY A 47 -17.70 -2.45 76.29
C GLY A 47 -19.03 -3.14 76.60
N ILE A 48 -20.13 -2.41 76.47
CA ILE A 48 -21.50 -2.91 76.72
C ILE A 48 -22.41 -2.69 75.50
N GLU A 49 -22.87 -3.78 74.88
CA GLU A 49 -23.81 -3.74 73.75
C GLU A 49 -25.14 -3.04 74.09
N PRO A 50 -25.83 -2.44 73.11
CA PRO A 50 -25.47 -2.35 71.68
C PRO A 50 -24.40 -1.29 71.39
N TYR A 51 -23.59 -1.54 70.35
CA TYR A 51 -22.63 -0.56 69.83
C TYR A 51 -23.25 0.31 68.74
N SER A 52 -22.90 1.59 68.73
CA SER A 52 -23.11 2.50 67.61
C SER A 52 -21.78 2.73 66.90
N VAL A 53 -21.80 2.69 65.56
CA VAL A 53 -20.62 2.90 64.71
C VAL A 53 -20.97 3.98 63.71
N LEU A 54 -20.23 5.10 63.76
CA LEU A 54 -20.39 6.25 62.89
C LEU A 54 -19.06 6.59 62.23
N TRP A 55 -19.01 6.51 60.91
CA TRP A 55 -17.84 6.89 60.13
C TRP A 55 -17.77 8.41 59.97
N GLN A 56 -16.57 8.94 59.74
CA GLN A 56 -16.35 10.39 59.58
C GLN A 56 -17.16 11.01 58.43
N ASP A 57 -17.52 10.22 57.42
CA ASP A 57 -18.36 10.62 56.29
C ASP A 57 -19.86 10.40 56.52
N GLY A 58 -20.26 10.03 57.74
CA GLY A 58 -21.64 9.85 58.15
C GLY A 58 -22.23 8.47 57.86
N ALA A 59 -21.46 7.54 57.25
CA ALA A 59 -21.90 6.17 57.11
C ALA A 59 -22.02 5.48 58.50
N THR A 60 -22.84 4.44 58.60
CA THR A 60 -23.05 3.71 59.85
C THR A 60 -22.81 2.22 59.70
N GLY A 61 -22.49 1.54 60.81
CA GLY A 61 -22.26 0.10 60.86
C GLY A 61 -20.78 -0.29 60.71
N ASN A 62 -20.46 -1.54 61.04
CA ASN A 62 -19.11 -2.09 61.05
C ASN A 62 -18.68 -2.76 59.74
N SER A 63 -19.53 -2.72 58.72
CA SER A 63 -19.24 -3.20 57.36
C SER A 63 -19.54 -2.09 56.35
N ARG A 64 -18.60 -1.86 55.43
CA ARG A 64 -18.69 -0.87 54.35
C ARG A 64 -18.21 -1.43 53.03
N SER A 65 -18.78 -0.88 51.96
CA SER A 65 -18.41 -1.15 50.57
C SER A 65 -18.39 0.14 49.76
N ASN A 66 -17.98 0.02 48.49
CA ASN A 66 -17.81 1.13 47.55
C ASN A 66 -16.81 2.18 48.02
N LEU A 67 -15.74 1.73 48.68
CA LEU A 67 -14.67 2.59 49.17
C LEU A 67 -13.61 2.79 48.10
N THR A 68 -13.09 4.02 48.03
CA THR A 68 -11.90 4.34 47.25
C THR A 68 -10.66 4.20 48.14
N ALA A 69 -9.47 4.29 47.56
CA ALA A 69 -8.26 4.29 48.36
C ALA A 69 -8.15 5.55 49.24
N GLY A 70 -7.72 5.35 50.48
CA GLY A 70 -7.59 6.41 51.47
C GLY A 70 -7.82 5.94 52.90
N PRO A 71 -7.64 6.84 53.88
CA PRO A 71 -7.86 6.55 55.29
C PRO A 71 -9.36 6.60 55.63
N TYR A 72 -9.82 5.62 56.40
CA TYR A 72 -11.17 5.57 56.95
C TYR A 72 -11.12 5.43 58.46
N ALA A 73 -11.87 6.28 59.16
CA ALA A 73 -12.02 6.21 60.59
C ALA A 73 -13.49 6.17 61.00
N ALA A 74 -13.80 5.28 61.95
CA ALA A 74 -15.10 5.14 62.58
C ALA A 74 -14.99 5.49 64.06
N PHE A 75 -16.00 6.19 64.55
CA PHE A 75 -16.24 6.42 65.95
C PHE A 75 -17.20 5.36 66.48
N ILE A 76 -16.81 4.68 67.55
CA ILE A 76 -17.57 3.62 68.19
C ILE A 76 -17.99 4.09 69.57
N GLN A 77 -19.27 3.94 69.89
CA GLN A 77 -19.80 4.20 71.23
C GLN A 77 -20.65 3.03 71.70
N ASP A 78 -20.45 2.58 72.94
CA ASP A 78 -21.26 1.55 73.58
C ASP A 78 -22.48 2.12 74.32
N ASN A 79 -23.29 1.27 74.93
CA ASN A 79 -24.54 1.66 75.58
C ASN A 79 -24.34 2.51 76.85
N GLU A 80 -23.18 2.45 77.50
CA GLU A 80 -22.84 3.26 78.68
C GLU A 80 -22.07 4.54 78.31
N GLY A 81 -21.88 4.78 77.01
CA GLY A 81 -21.27 6.00 76.49
C GLY A 81 -19.76 5.98 76.41
N CYS A 82 -19.09 4.84 76.65
CA CYS A 82 -17.67 4.67 76.38
C CYS A 82 -17.41 4.77 74.88
N GLN A 83 -16.30 5.41 74.50
CA GLN A 83 -15.98 5.72 73.10
C GLN A 83 -14.58 5.25 72.72
N ASP A 84 -14.43 4.79 71.48
CA ASP A 84 -13.13 4.49 70.86
C ASP A 84 -13.19 4.75 69.36
N THR A 85 -12.03 4.77 68.70
CA THR A 85 -11.91 5.01 67.26
C THR A 85 -11.26 3.82 66.57
N PHE A 86 -11.93 3.29 65.55
CA PHE A 86 -11.34 2.34 64.62
C PHE A 86 -10.79 3.12 63.42
N ALA A 87 -9.57 2.79 62.99
CA ALA A 87 -8.96 3.40 61.81
C ALA A 87 -8.34 2.32 60.92
N VAL A 88 -8.49 2.48 59.61
CA VAL A 88 -7.91 1.61 58.60
C VAL A 88 -7.55 2.42 57.35
N GLU A 89 -6.64 1.90 56.54
CA GLU A 89 -6.29 2.48 55.25
C GLU A 89 -6.62 1.49 54.13
N ILE A 90 -7.37 1.96 53.14
CA ILE A 90 -7.60 1.24 51.89
C ILE A 90 -6.49 1.66 50.92
N THR A 91 -5.63 0.72 50.53
CA THR A 91 -4.50 0.96 49.62
C THR A 91 -4.89 0.77 48.15
N SER A 92 -4.15 1.39 47.23
CA SER A 92 -4.29 1.24 45.77
C SER A 92 -2.93 0.91 45.16
N PRO A 93 -2.87 0.12 44.06
CA PRO A 93 -1.64 -0.01 43.30
C PRO A 93 -1.22 1.32 42.66
N ASP A 94 0.06 1.44 42.31
CA ASP A 94 0.54 2.55 41.47
C ASP A 94 -0.03 2.42 40.04
N SER A 95 -0.23 3.52 39.34
CA SER A 95 -0.65 3.49 37.92
C SER A 95 0.43 2.84 37.04
N ILE A 96 -0.01 2.05 36.05
CA ILE A 96 0.87 1.44 35.05
C ILE A 96 1.55 2.54 34.21
N ARG A 97 2.84 2.40 33.97
CA ARG A 97 3.64 3.20 33.04
C ARG A 97 4.54 2.29 32.24
N PHE A 98 4.76 2.60 30.97
CA PHE A 98 5.61 1.83 30.07
C PHE A 98 6.17 2.73 28.98
N ASP A 99 7.25 2.28 28.35
CA ASP A 99 7.82 2.87 27.16
C ASP A 99 7.46 2.01 25.93
N LEU A 100 7.55 2.62 24.74
CA LEU A 100 7.38 1.93 23.47
C LEU A 100 8.68 2.00 22.66
N GLU A 101 9.08 0.87 22.11
CA GLU A 101 10.15 0.74 21.12
C GLU A 101 9.51 0.48 19.75
N ILE A 102 9.76 1.36 18.79
CA ILE A 102 9.08 1.37 17.48
C ILE A 102 10.07 1.00 16.39
N GLY A 103 9.76 -0.05 15.62
CA GLY A 103 10.40 -0.35 14.34
C GLY A 103 9.57 0.22 13.19
N PRO A 104 10.09 1.14 12.37
CA PRO A 104 9.35 1.68 11.23
C PRO A 104 9.15 0.61 10.14
N ALA A 105 8.13 0.79 9.30
CA ALA A 105 7.96 -0.04 8.11
C ALA A 105 8.95 0.43 7.02
N SER A 106 9.54 -0.53 6.28
CA SER A 106 10.59 -0.23 5.28
C SER A 106 10.07 0.51 4.07
N CYS A 107 8.85 0.21 3.64
CA CYS A 107 8.18 0.82 2.50
C CYS A 107 6.71 1.11 2.80
N GLN A 108 6.13 2.02 2.03
CA GLN A 108 4.69 2.27 2.06
C GLN A 108 3.92 0.96 1.85
N GLY A 109 3.11 0.56 2.84
CA GLY A 109 2.29 -0.64 2.76
C GLY A 109 2.99 -1.96 3.11
N ASN A 110 4.29 -1.96 3.46
CA ASN A 110 4.97 -3.18 3.91
C ASN A 110 4.56 -3.56 5.33
N GLU A 111 4.37 -4.85 5.57
CA GLU A 111 4.08 -5.45 6.87
C GLU A 111 5.37 -5.87 7.59
N ASP A 112 6.26 -4.91 7.86
CA ASP A 112 7.53 -5.18 8.54
C ASP A 112 7.87 -4.19 9.66
N GLY A 113 6.96 -3.25 9.94
CA GLY A 113 7.00 -2.42 11.15
C GLY A 113 6.74 -3.25 12.41
N SER A 114 7.07 -2.67 13.56
CA SER A 114 6.86 -3.32 14.85
C SER A 114 6.67 -2.34 16.01
N ILE A 115 5.97 -2.78 17.04
CA ILE A 115 5.87 -2.10 18.33
C ILE A 115 6.26 -3.09 19.42
N ALA A 116 7.15 -2.71 20.32
CA ALA A 116 7.45 -3.46 21.53
C ALA A 116 7.22 -2.60 22.79
N VAL A 117 6.65 -3.19 23.83
CA VAL A 117 6.46 -2.54 25.13
C VAL A 117 7.65 -2.83 26.03
N SER A 118 8.28 -1.80 26.60
CA SER A 118 9.42 -1.96 27.50
C SER A 118 9.31 -1.06 28.75
N ASN A 119 10.24 -1.23 29.70
CA ASN A 119 10.32 -0.45 30.95
C ASN A 119 9.01 -0.32 31.76
N ILE A 120 8.22 -1.40 31.84
CA ILE A 120 6.95 -1.42 32.56
C ILE A 120 7.19 -1.19 34.06
N SER A 121 6.43 -0.27 34.67
CA SER A 121 6.43 0.04 36.09
C SER A 121 5.02 0.36 36.60
N GLY A 122 4.81 0.28 37.92
CA GLY A 122 3.48 0.37 38.52
C GLY A 122 2.62 -0.87 38.24
N GLY A 123 1.33 -0.78 38.54
CA GLY A 123 0.36 -1.88 38.41
C GLY A 123 0.68 -3.09 39.29
N VAL A 124 -0.10 -4.14 39.08
CA VAL A 124 0.10 -5.47 39.67
C VAL A 124 0.70 -6.39 38.63
N GLY A 125 1.92 -6.89 38.87
CA GLY A 125 2.63 -7.74 37.91
C GLY A 125 1.84 -8.93 37.37
N GLY A 126 2.18 -9.35 36.15
CA GLY A 126 1.34 -10.25 35.35
C GLY A 126 0.62 -9.41 34.29
N PHE A 127 1.39 -8.88 33.34
CA PHE A 127 0.87 -7.97 32.33
C PHE A 127 0.52 -8.72 31.04
N ASP A 128 -0.61 -8.34 30.46
CA ASP A 128 -0.99 -8.69 29.10
C ASP A 128 -1.06 -7.41 28.24
N PHE A 129 -0.87 -7.58 26.94
CA PHE A 129 -0.74 -6.51 25.95
C PHE A 129 -1.76 -6.70 24.85
N SER A 130 -2.25 -5.59 24.27
CA SER A 130 -3.13 -5.64 23.10
C SER A 130 -2.83 -4.51 22.12
N LEU A 131 -3.11 -4.78 20.85
CA LEU A 131 -3.16 -3.80 19.76
C LEU A 131 -4.58 -3.69 19.16
N GLY A 132 -5.60 -4.18 19.88
CA GLY A 132 -7.00 -4.19 19.46
C GLY A 132 -7.60 -5.58 19.18
N ASP A 133 -6.77 -6.61 18.98
CA ASP A 133 -7.20 -7.98 18.67
C ASP A 133 -7.28 -8.91 19.90
N GLY A 134 -7.44 -8.33 21.08
CA GLY A 134 -7.44 -9.04 22.37
C GLY A 134 -6.09 -9.03 23.07
N PHE A 135 -6.10 -9.46 24.33
CA PHE A 135 -4.93 -9.44 25.20
C PHE A 135 -4.09 -10.71 25.08
N GLN A 136 -2.77 -10.55 25.08
CA GLN A 136 -1.78 -11.62 25.00
C GLN A 136 -0.56 -11.32 25.87
N PRO A 137 0.19 -12.34 26.35
CA PRO A 137 1.35 -12.12 27.22
C PRO A 137 2.58 -11.60 26.47
N GLU A 138 2.63 -11.73 25.13
CA GLU A 138 3.73 -11.22 24.31
C GLU A 138 3.67 -9.70 24.17
N ASN A 139 4.78 -9.04 24.48
CA ASN A 139 4.93 -7.58 24.44
C ASN A 139 5.51 -7.06 23.11
N LEU A 140 5.62 -7.90 22.08
CA LEU A 140 6.13 -7.55 20.75
C LEU A 140 5.06 -7.82 19.69
N PHE A 141 4.77 -6.80 18.90
CA PHE A 141 3.83 -6.83 17.79
C PHE A 141 4.59 -6.58 16.48
N PRO A 142 5.00 -7.64 15.75
CA PRO A 142 5.65 -7.50 14.44
C PRO A 142 4.63 -7.45 13.31
N GLY A 143 5.11 -7.15 12.09
CA GLY A 143 4.30 -7.30 10.88
C GLY A 143 3.30 -6.16 10.66
N LEU A 144 3.62 -4.97 11.17
CA LEU A 144 2.71 -3.83 11.15
C LEU A 144 3.02 -2.92 9.95
N ILE A 145 1.97 -2.41 9.32
CA ILE A 145 2.07 -1.40 8.25
C ILE A 145 2.21 -0.02 8.90
N GLY A 146 2.77 0.97 8.20
CA GLY A 146 2.77 2.34 8.70
C GLY A 146 1.36 2.87 8.92
N GLY A 147 1.12 3.44 10.10
CA GLY A 147 -0.20 3.86 10.58
C GLY A 147 -0.23 4.14 12.08
N THR A 148 -1.38 4.53 12.60
CA THR A 148 -1.60 4.76 14.03
C THR A 148 -2.22 3.53 14.68
N TYR A 149 -1.70 3.16 15.84
CA TYR A 149 -2.15 2.05 16.66
C TYR A 149 -2.37 2.50 18.10
N THR A 150 -3.25 1.80 18.82
CA THR A 150 -3.46 1.99 20.25
C THR A 150 -2.97 0.73 20.97
N ILE A 151 -1.92 0.89 21.77
CA ILE A 151 -1.40 -0.18 22.63
C ILE A 151 -2.14 -0.12 23.96
N ALA A 152 -2.72 -1.23 24.38
CA ALA A 152 -3.25 -1.41 25.72
C ALA A 152 -2.34 -2.32 26.55
N VAL A 153 -2.09 -1.94 27.80
CA VAL A 153 -1.40 -2.77 28.80
C VAL A 153 -2.36 -3.01 29.95
N MET A 154 -2.62 -4.28 30.25
CA MET A 154 -3.49 -4.69 31.34
C MET A 154 -2.69 -5.46 32.39
N ASP A 155 -2.96 -5.21 33.65
CA ASP A 155 -2.32 -5.89 34.78
C ASP A 155 -3.18 -7.03 35.36
N ALA A 156 -2.68 -7.72 36.39
CA ALA A 156 -3.38 -8.86 36.99
C ALA A 156 -4.68 -8.50 37.75
N ASN A 157 -4.90 -7.20 38.02
CA ASN A 157 -6.15 -6.68 38.59
C ASN A 157 -7.14 -6.21 37.51
N ALA A 158 -6.82 -6.43 36.23
CA ALA A 158 -7.55 -5.91 35.07
C ALA A 158 -7.55 -4.37 34.99
N CYS A 159 -6.51 -3.72 35.52
CA CYS A 159 -6.28 -2.30 35.32
C CYS A 159 -5.63 -2.08 33.96
N GLU A 160 -6.23 -1.21 33.14
CA GLU A 160 -5.82 -0.99 31.76
C GLU A 160 -5.32 0.44 31.56
N VAL A 161 -4.22 0.57 30.82
CA VAL A 161 -3.70 1.85 30.32
C VAL A 161 -3.45 1.73 28.82
N GLU A 162 -3.97 2.70 28.07
CA GLU A 162 -3.81 2.80 26.62
C GLU A 162 -2.83 3.92 26.25
N LEU A 163 -2.10 3.71 25.15
CA LEU A 163 -1.24 4.72 24.54
C LEU A 163 -1.31 4.61 23.01
N ASP A 164 -1.61 5.74 22.37
CA ASP A 164 -1.54 5.87 20.91
C ASP A 164 -0.09 6.02 20.44
N VAL A 165 0.24 5.34 19.35
CA VAL A 165 1.56 5.33 18.74
C VAL A 165 1.44 5.29 17.21
N GLU A 166 2.39 5.94 16.53
CA GLU A 166 2.47 5.93 15.07
C GLU A 166 3.69 5.12 14.61
N ILE A 167 3.45 4.16 13.72
CA ILE A 167 4.51 3.51 12.95
C ILE A 167 4.71 4.33 11.68
N THR A 168 5.89 4.93 11.58
CA THR A 168 6.29 5.69 10.41
C THR A 168 6.64 4.77 9.24
N GLN A 169 6.38 5.23 8.01
CA GLN A 169 6.79 4.60 6.76
C GLN A 169 7.24 5.70 5.77
N PRO A 170 8.12 5.40 4.80
CA PRO A 170 8.47 6.38 3.78
C PRO A 170 7.26 6.66 2.87
N THR A 171 7.25 7.83 2.25
CA THR A 171 6.28 8.13 1.18
C THR A 171 6.41 7.12 0.05
N ASP A 172 5.33 6.88 -0.69
CA ASP A 172 5.32 5.94 -1.81
C ASP A 172 6.47 6.19 -2.81
N PHE A 173 7.03 5.12 -3.37
CA PHE A 173 8.07 5.23 -4.39
C PHE A 173 7.39 5.42 -5.74
N ILE A 174 7.68 6.51 -6.44
CA ILE A 174 7.13 6.75 -7.77
C ILE A 174 8.26 6.61 -8.77
N PHE A 175 8.04 5.77 -9.79
CA PHE A 175 8.90 5.62 -10.94
C PHE A 175 8.02 5.43 -12.18
N ASP A 176 8.09 6.37 -13.10
CA ASP A 176 7.26 6.44 -14.30
C ASP A 176 8.17 6.69 -15.50
N LEU A 177 8.11 5.82 -16.50
CA LEU A 177 8.86 5.87 -17.75
C LEU A 177 8.31 6.91 -18.72
N GLY A 178 7.12 7.45 -18.43
CA GLY A 178 6.39 8.37 -19.28
C GLY A 178 5.48 7.66 -20.28
N PRO A 179 4.88 8.42 -21.21
CA PRO A 179 3.93 7.87 -22.17
C PRO A 179 4.61 7.00 -23.24
N ASP A 180 3.83 6.11 -23.86
CA ASP A 180 4.25 5.34 -25.03
C ASP A 180 4.82 6.23 -26.15
N VAL A 181 5.84 5.73 -26.84
CA VAL A 181 6.57 6.47 -27.89
C VAL A 181 6.42 5.78 -29.24
N THR A 182 6.28 6.57 -30.31
CA THR A 182 6.28 6.06 -31.69
C THR A 182 7.50 6.59 -32.45
N LEU A 183 8.21 5.69 -33.12
CA LEU A 183 9.32 5.97 -34.03
C LEU A 183 8.82 5.96 -35.48
N ASP A 184 9.01 7.06 -36.19
CA ASP A 184 8.69 7.23 -37.61
C ASP A 184 9.78 6.69 -38.56
N ALA A 185 10.97 6.43 -38.02
CA ALA A 185 12.12 5.81 -38.70
C ALA A 185 13.08 5.16 -37.67
N PHE A 186 14.17 4.54 -38.14
CA PHE A 186 15.25 4.09 -37.25
C PHE A 186 15.82 5.28 -36.46
N GLY A 187 15.70 5.24 -35.13
CA GLY A 187 16.08 6.34 -34.24
C GLY A 187 16.42 5.88 -32.83
N ILE A 188 17.01 6.78 -32.05
CA ILE A 188 17.29 6.58 -30.63
C ILE A 188 16.26 7.38 -29.82
N ILE A 189 15.62 6.74 -28.84
CA ILE A 189 14.71 7.40 -27.90
C ILE A 189 15.45 7.67 -26.59
N SER A 190 15.23 8.85 -26.03
CA SER A 190 15.48 9.15 -24.62
C SER A 190 14.15 9.18 -23.88
N LEU A 191 14.06 8.48 -22.75
CA LEU A 191 12.83 8.39 -21.95
C LEU A 191 12.67 9.62 -21.05
N ASP A 192 11.43 10.03 -20.81
CA ASP A 192 11.07 11.11 -19.87
C ASP A 192 10.73 10.52 -18.50
N ILE A 193 11.76 9.98 -17.84
CA ILE A 193 11.59 9.25 -16.59
C ILE A 193 11.32 10.22 -15.44
N GLN A 194 10.18 10.05 -14.77
CA GLN A 194 9.80 10.79 -13.59
C GLN A 194 9.96 9.90 -12.35
N THR A 195 10.70 10.39 -11.37
CA THR A 195 10.86 9.70 -10.08
C THR A 195 10.91 10.67 -8.92
N ASN A 196 10.32 10.30 -7.78
CA ASN A 196 10.38 11.11 -6.56
C ASN A 196 11.59 10.79 -5.67
N ARG A 197 12.30 9.68 -5.94
CA ARG A 197 13.48 9.22 -5.19
C ARG A 197 14.50 8.58 -6.12
N MET A 198 15.79 8.73 -5.82
CA MET A 198 16.84 8.16 -6.69
C MET A 198 16.89 6.64 -6.52
N PRO A 199 16.69 5.85 -7.58
CA PRO A 199 16.81 4.40 -7.48
C PRO A 199 18.28 3.98 -7.37
N GLN A 200 18.56 2.97 -6.55
CA GLN A 200 19.87 2.34 -6.37
C GLN A 200 20.14 1.22 -7.38
N SER A 201 19.09 0.59 -7.92
CA SER A 201 19.23 -0.44 -8.94
C SER A 201 18.07 -0.46 -9.93
N PHE A 202 18.35 -0.99 -11.11
CA PHE A 202 17.44 -1.10 -12.25
C PHE A 202 17.53 -2.51 -12.83
N THR A 203 16.41 -3.03 -13.31
CA THR A 203 16.41 -4.26 -14.10
C THR A 203 15.44 -4.09 -15.26
N TRP A 204 16.01 -3.93 -16.45
CA TRP A 204 15.29 -3.76 -17.70
C TRP A 204 15.00 -5.10 -18.38
N SER A 205 13.85 -5.22 -19.03
CA SER A 205 13.49 -6.36 -19.88
C SER A 205 12.52 -5.93 -21.00
N PRO A 206 12.70 -6.38 -22.25
CA PRO A 206 13.82 -7.17 -22.75
C PRO A 206 15.10 -6.35 -22.90
N ALA A 207 16.26 -7.00 -23.07
CA ALA A 207 17.54 -6.34 -23.27
C ALA A 207 17.79 -5.84 -24.71
N ILE A 208 16.93 -6.21 -25.66
CA ILE A 208 17.12 -5.89 -27.08
C ILE A 208 17.10 -4.38 -27.28
N GLY A 209 18.06 -3.86 -28.06
CA GLY A 209 18.09 -2.44 -28.43
C GLY A 209 18.45 -1.45 -27.32
N LEU A 210 18.66 -1.89 -26.07
CA LEU A 210 19.06 -1.03 -24.95
C LEU A 210 20.57 -0.79 -24.94
N SER A 211 21.01 0.43 -24.66
CA SER A 211 22.45 0.74 -24.50
C SER A 211 23.05 0.24 -23.18
N CYS A 212 22.24 0.06 -22.14
CA CYS A 212 22.62 -0.49 -20.83
C CYS A 212 21.43 -1.16 -20.14
N LEU A 213 21.69 -2.08 -19.20
CA LEU A 213 20.65 -2.80 -18.44
C LEU A 213 20.54 -2.37 -16.98
N ASP A 214 21.49 -1.57 -16.51
CA ASP A 214 21.70 -1.16 -15.11
C ASP A 214 21.78 0.36 -14.96
N CYS A 215 21.32 1.10 -15.96
CA CYS A 215 21.29 2.55 -15.99
C CYS A 215 19.85 3.08 -15.89
N LEU A 216 19.73 4.31 -15.41
CA LEU A 216 18.44 4.97 -15.24
C LEU A 216 17.75 5.21 -16.59
N ASN A 217 18.46 5.74 -17.59
CA ASN A 217 17.90 6.10 -18.90
C ASN A 217 18.75 5.47 -20.02
N PRO A 218 18.50 4.20 -20.39
CA PRO A 218 19.14 3.59 -21.53
C PRO A 218 18.63 4.21 -22.83
N ASP A 219 19.53 4.35 -23.81
CA ASP A 219 19.14 4.65 -25.17
C ASP A 219 18.43 3.42 -25.77
N ILE A 220 17.30 3.63 -26.44
CA ILE A 220 16.53 2.56 -27.09
C ILE A 220 16.67 2.65 -28.61
N ASN A 221 17.12 1.57 -29.24
CA ASN A 221 17.20 1.41 -30.69
C ASN A 221 16.63 0.05 -31.12
N VAL A 222 15.38 0.04 -31.58
CA VAL A 222 14.66 -1.16 -32.02
C VAL A 222 14.10 -0.99 -33.42
N THR A 223 13.99 -2.11 -34.14
CA THR A 223 13.44 -2.17 -35.50
C THR A 223 12.02 -2.76 -35.54
N ALA A 224 11.53 -3.25 -34.41
CA ALA A 224 10.19 -3.76 -34.23
C ALA A 224 9.60 -3.20 -32.93
N SER A 225 8.29 -2.99 -32.93
CA SER A 225 7.58 -2.52 -31.74
C SER A 225 7.87 -3.43 -30.55
N THR A 226 8.33 -2.84 -29.46
CA THR A 226 8.83 -3.56 -28.28
C THR A 226 8.22 -2.96 -27.03
N VAL A 227 7.86 -3.81 -26.08
CA VAL A 227 7.35 -3.39 -24.79
C VAL A 227 8.45 -3.60 -23.76
N TYR A 228 8.87 -2.52 -23.10
CA TYR A 228 9.90 -2.55 -22.07
C TYR A 228 9.26 -2.48 -20.70
N ARG A 229 9.71 -3.35 -19.80
CA ARG A 229 9.42 -3.31 -18.37
C ARG A 229 10.70 -3.00 -17.63
N VAL A 230 10.59 -2.17 -16.61
CA VAL A 230 11.69 -1.84 -15.71
C VAL A 230 11.27 -2.10 -14.29
N LYS A 231 12.17 -2.67 -13.50
CA LYS A 231 12.07 -2.71 -12.05
C LYS A 231 13.09 -1.76 -11.46
N ALA A 232 12.65 -0.77 -10.69
CA ALA A 232 13.51 0.16 -9.96
C ALA A 232 13.45 -0.13 -8.45
N VAL A 233 14.59 -0.05 -7.76
CA VAL A 233 14.68 -0.23 -6.30
C VAL A 233 15.39 0.96 -5.67
N ASP A 234 14.83 1.56 -4.62
CA ASP A 234 15.40 2.74 -3.94
C ASP A 234 16.40 2.41 -2.80
N GLU A 235 16.80 3.42 -2.02
CA GLU A 235 17.72 3.28 -0.88
C GLU A 235 17.14 2.52 0.32
N PHE A 236 15.81 2.41 0.43
CA PHE A 236 15.11 1.68 1.47
C PHE A 236 14.80 0.23 1.06
N GLY A 237 15.10 -0.14 -0.19
CA GLY A 237 14.78 -1.44 -0.77
C GLY A 237 13.37 -1.52 -1.36
N CYS A 238 12.66 -0.41 -1.48
CA CYS A 238 11.33 -0.36 -2.06
C CYS A 238 11.42 -0.53 -3.57
N SER A 239 10.64 -1.48 -4.10
CA SER A 239 10.67 -1.79 -5.52
C SER A 239 9.37 -1.42 -6.23
N VAL A 240 9.49 -0.78 -7.38
CA VAL A 240 8.38 -0.47 -8.29
C VAL A 240 8.68 -0.97 -9.68
N GLU A 241 7.62 -1.29 -10.41
CA GLU A 241 7.71 -1.75 -11.79
C GLU A 241 6.87 -0.83 -12.67
N ASP A 242 7.40 -0.51 -13.84
CA ASP A 242 6.70 0.26 -14.85
C ASP A 242 6.95 -0.28 -16.25
N GLU A 243 6.07 0.08 -17.19
CA GLU A 243 6.07 -0.40 -18.57
C GLU A 243 5.90 0.75 -19.56
N ILE A 244 6.67 0.70 -20.65
CA ILE A 244 6.52 1.59 -21.79
C ILE A 244 6.46 0.81 -23.10
N ILE A 245 5.58 1.22 -24.01
CA ILE A 245 5.50 0.67 -25.36
C ILE A 245 6.27 1.59 -26.32
N VAL A 246 7.26 1.02 -27.01
CA VAL A 246 7.96 1.65 -28.12
C VAL A 246 7.40 1.08 -29.42
N LEU A 247 6.60 1.87 -30.12
CA LEU A 247 6.03 1.53 -31.42
C LEU A 247 6.99 1.92 -32.54
N VAL A 248 7.23 1.02 -33.49
CA VAL A 248 7.98 1.33 -34.71
C VAL A 248 7.02 1.41 -35.88
N ASP A 249 6.75 2.63 -36.34
CA ASP A 249 5.91 2.93 -37.50
C ASP A 249 6.76 3.42 -38.66
N ILE A 250 7.04 2.52 -39.60
CA ILE A 250 7.82 2.87 -40.81
C ILE A 250 6.82 3.32 -41.86
N ASP A 251 6.96 4.57 -42.33
CA ASP A 251 6.16 5.06 -43.46
C ASP A 251 6.44 4.18 -44.69
N ARG A 252 5.38 3.49 -45.14
CA ARG A 252 5.42 2.57 -46.28
C ARG A 252 4.56 3.17 -47.38
N SER A 253 5.20 3.75 -48.37
CA SER A 253 4.54 4.39 -49.51
C SER A 253 5.13 3.93 -50.84
N ILE A 254 4.32 4.09 -51.89
CA ILE A 254 4.71 4.05 -53.31
C ILE A 254 4.02 5.21 -54.02
N ASP A 255 4.58 5.66 -55.13
CA ASP A 255 4.04 6.75 -55.95
C ASP A 255 3.80 6.30 -57.41
N PRO A 256 2.82 5.40 -57.64
CA PRO A 256 2.45 5.01 -59.00
C PRO A 256 1.77 6.17 -59.72
N ALA A 257 2.11 6.38 -61.00
CA ALA A 257 1.48 7.43 -61.81
C ALA A 257 -0.05 7.26 -61.88
N MET A 258 -0.80 8.34 -61.66
CA MET A 258 -2.27 8.32 -61.73
C MET A 258 -2.82 8.27 -63.17
N ALA A 259 -2.01 8.64 -64.15
CA ALA A 259 -2.36 8.59 -65.56
C ALA A 259 -1.11 8.48 -66.42
N PHE A 260 -1.22 7.77 -67.55
CA PHE A 260 -0.15 7.64 -68.52
C PHE A 260 -0.65 7.71 -69.97
N THR A 261 0.20 8.22 -70.86
CA THR A 261 -0.09 8.53 -72.27
C THR A 261 0.89 7.85 -73.22
N PRO A 262 0.72 6.55 -73.54
CA PRO A 262 1.60 5.82 -74.46
C PRO A 262 1.41 6.28 -75.91
N ASN A 263 2.11 7.35 -76.29
CA ASN A 263 2.09 7.99 -77.61
C ASN A 263 3.48 8.00 -78.31
N GLY A 264 4.53 7.55 -77.61
CA GLY A 264 5.89 7.44 -78.12
C GLY A 264 6.65 8.76 -78.15
N ASP A 265 6.29 9.73 -77.30
CA ASP A 265 6.99 11.01 -77.16
C ASP A 265 8.05 11.02 -76.03
N ASP A 266 8.30 9.85 -75.43
CA ASP A 266 9.17 9.57 -74.29
C ASP A 266 8.71 10.23 -72.97
N ASN A 267 7.54 10.87 -72.94
CA ASN A 267 6.94 11.43 -71.73
C ASN A 267 5.70 10.65 -71.33
N ASN A 268 5.75 10.06 -70.13
CA ASN A 268 4.61 9.36 -69.55
C ASN A 268 4.08 8.21 -70.45
N ASP A 269 4.97 7.61 -71.23
CA ASP A 269 4.64 6.49 -72.13
C ASP A 269 4.44 5.17 -71.38
N LEU A 270 5.00 5.07 -70.17
CA LEU A 270 5.02 3.88 -69.34
C LEU A 270 4.39 4.17 -67.99
N PHE A 271 3.55 3.24 -67.53
CA PHE A 271 3.20 3.16 -66.12
C PHE A 271 4.31 2.49 -65.35
N ILE A 272 5.01 3.27 -64.52
CA ILE A 272 6.13 2.83 -63.68
C ILE A 272 5.72 2.98 -62.21
N VAL A 273 6.08 2.00 -61.39
CA VAL A 273 5.94 2.11 -59.94
C VAL A 273 7.16 2.84 -59.39
N HIS A 274 6.94 4.02 -58.81
CA HIS A 274 7.97 4.75 -58.09
C HIS A 274 7.91 4.50 -56.59
N GLY A 275 9.05 4.61 -55.92
CA GLY A 275 9.17 4.46 -54.48
C GLY A 275 10.57 4.79 -53.99
N ASP A 276 10.77 4.74 -52.67
CA ASP A 276 12.05 5.06 -52.05
C ASP A 276 12.95 3.82 -51.85
N SER A 277 14.08 4.01 -51.16
CA SER A 277 15.05 2.96 -50.88
C SER A 277 14.63 1.95 -49.81
N THR A 278 13.46 2.09 -49.19
CA THR A 278 12.93 1.12 -48.21
C THR A 278 12.30 -0.09 -48.89
N ILE A 279 12.01 -0.01 -50.19
CA ILE A 279 11.46 -1.09 -50.99
C ILE A 279 12.60 -2.00 -51.46
N ASP A 280 12.46 -3.30 -51.22
CA ASP A 280 13.37 -4.32 -51.73
C ASP A 280 12.96 -4.70 -53.16
N ILE A 281 11.71 -5.12 -53.35
CA ILE A 281 11.19 -5.58 -54.63
C ILE A 281 9.68 -5.35 -54.75
N ILE A 282 9.22 -5.12 -55.98
CA ILE A 282 7.80 -5.29 -56.31
C ILE A 282 7.57 -6.78 -56.57
N GLU A 283 6.88 -7.44 -55.65
CA GLU A 283 6.61 -8.88 -55.73
C GLU A 283 5.63 -9.18 -56.85
N ASN A 284 4.57 -8.37 -56.96
CA ASN A 284 3.53 -8.53 -57.97
C ASN A 284 2.87 -7.18 -58.31
N ILE A 285 2.54 -6.98 -59.59
CA ILE A 285 1.62 -5.95 -60.05
C ILE A 285 0.55 -6.58 -60.93
N GLU A 286 -0.70 -6.24 -60.65
CA GLU A 286 -1.85 -6.69 -61.42
C GLU A 286 -2.71 -5.49 -61.77
N ILE A 287 -3.10 -5.36 -63.04
CA ILE A 287 -3.95 -4.28 -63.52
C ILE A 287 -5.20 -4.90 -64.14
N TYR A 288 -6.35 -4.40 -63.72
CA TYR A 288 -7.67 -4.86 -64.13
C TYR A 288 -8.42 -3.75 -64.83
N ASN A 289 -9.20 -4.11 -65.85
CA ASN A 289 -10.18 -3.20 -66.43
C ASN A 289 -11.46 -3.14 -65.57
N ARG A 290 -12.36 -2.21 -65.90
CA ARG A 290 -13.65 -2.04 -65.18
C ARG A 290 -14.58 -3.26 -65.20
N SER A 291 -14.37 -4.21 -66.11
CA SER A 291 -15.13 -5.47 -66.13
C SER A 291 -14.54 -6.55 -65.23
N GLY A 292 -13.42 -6.28 -64.55
CA GLY A 292 -12.71 -7.22 -63.68
C GLY A 292 -11.76 -8.16 -64.43
N ALA A 293 -11.49 -7.93 -65.72
CA ALA A 293 -10.53 -8.72 -66.47
C ALA A 293 -9.11 -8.15 -66.28
N MET A 294 -8.16 -9.02 -65.97
CA MET A 294 -6.74 -8.68 -65.87
C MET A 294 -6.18 -8.33 -67.25
N VAL A 295 -5.56 -7.16 -67.38
CA VAL A 295 -4.98 -6.65 -68.62
C VAL A 295 -3.46 -6.51 -68.57
N PHE A 296 -2.88 -6.55 -67.38
CA PHE A 296 -1.43 -6.59 -67.19
C PHE A 296 -1.10 -7.34 -65.91
N LYS A 297 -0.02 -8.11 -65.96
CA LYS A 297 0.57 -8.75 -64.80
C LYS A 297 2.08 -8.83 -64.96
N GLN A 298 2.79 -8.52 -63.88
CA GLN A 298 4.24 -8.71 -63.80
C GLN A 298 4.63 -9.05 -62.36
N GLU A 299 5.66 -9.89 -62.23
CA GLU A 299 6.13 -10.39 -60.94
C GLU A 299 7.62 -10.12 -60.80
N SER A 300 8.08 -9.90 -59.56
CA SER A 300 9.49 -9.84 -59.17
C SER A 300 10.34 -8.86 -60.00
N PHE A 301 10.20 -7.56 -59.74
CA PHE A 301 10.99 -6.52 -60.40
C PHE A 301 11.38 -5.35 -59.47
N PRO A 302 12.50 -4.66 -59.75
CA PRO A 302 12.92 -3.51 -58.97
C PRO A 302 11.99 -2.30 -59.17
N VAL A 303 11.80 -1.53 -58.11
CA VAL A 303 11.09 -0.23 -58.18
C VAL A 303 11.92 0.80 -58.96
N ASN A 304 11.27 1.81 -59.55
CA ASN A 304 11.90 2.88 -60.33
C ASN A 304 12.65 2.45 -61.61
N ASP A 305 12.50 1.20 -62.09
CA ASP A 305 13.15 0.73 -63.32
C ASP A 305 12.20 0.80 -64.54
N PRO A 306 12.46 1.69 -65.53
CA PRO A 306 11.63 1.82 -66.72
C PRO A 306 11.56 0.55 -67.58
N ALA A 307 12.52 -0.38 -67.47
CA ALA A 307 12.49 -1.64 -68.22
C ALA A 307 11.28 -2.52 -67.86
N TYR A 308 10.66 -2.26 -66.71
CA TYR A 308 9.48 -2.95 -66.19
C TYR A 308 8.21 -2.09 -66.27
N GLY A 309 8.27 -0.93 -66.92
CA GLY A 309 7.09 -0.09 -67.14
C GLY A 309 6.09 -0.71 -68.12
N TRP A 310 4.80 -0.51 -67.87
CA TRP A 310 3.75 -0.99 -68.78
C TRP A 310 3.32 0.09 -69.76
N ASP A 311 3.28 -0.25 -71.05
CA ASP A 311 2.96 0.67 -72.17
C ASP A 311 1.46 0.72 -72.53
N GLY A 312 0.59 0.11 -71.73
CA GLY A 312 -0.85 0.09 -72.01
C GLY A 312 -1.24 -0.86 -73.14
N THR A 313 -0.46 -1.90 -73.41
CA THR A 313 -0.80 -2.98 -74.34
C THR A 313 -1.34 -4.22 -73.62
N PHE A 314 -2.26 -4.93 -74.28
CA PHE A 314 -2.79 -6.21 -73.83
C PHE A 314 -2.88 -7.17 -75.03
N ASN A 315 -2.32 -8.39 -74.90
CA ASN A 315 -2.20 -9.36 -75.99
C ASN A 315 -1.56 -8.77 -77.27
N GLY A 316 -0.56 -7.90 -77.10
CA GLY A 316 0.15 -7.23 -78.19
C GLY A 316 -0.66 -6.16 -78.92
N GLN A 317 -1.82 -5.76 -78.39
CA GLN A 317 -2.66 -4.69 -78.95
C GLN A 317 -2.75 -3.50 -77.98
N PRO A 318 -2.73 -2.25 -78.48
CA PRO A 318 -2.96 -1.08 -77.66
C PRO A 318 -4.39 -1.09 -77.09
N LEU A 319 -4.53 -0.99 -75.77
CA LEU A 319 -5.82 -0.73 -75.11
C LEU A 319 -6.39 0.67 -75.44
N ASN A 320 -7.71 0.79 -75.52
CA ASN A 320 -8.37 2.10 -75.64
C ASN A 320 -8.26 2.91 -74.35
N THR A 321 -8.44 4.23 -74.45
CA THR A 321 -8.58 5.15 -73.30
C THR A 321 -9.60 4.62 -72.31
N GLN A 322 -9.17 4.35 -71.09
CA GLN A 322 -10.00 3.77 -70.03
C GLN A 322 -9.39 3.96 -68.65
N LEU A 323 -10.22 3.84 -67.62
CA LEU A 323 -9.78 3.76 -66.23
C LEU A 323 -9.54 2.29 -65.86
N LEU A 324 -8.43 2.02 -65.20
CA LEU A 324 -8.00 0.72 -64.75
C LEU A 324 -7.78 0.74 -63.24
N ILE A 325 -7.82 -0.43 -62.61
CA ILE A 325 -7.55 -0.61 -61.18
C ILE A 325 -6.28 -1.43 -61.05
N TYR A 326 -5.31 -0.95 -60.27
CA TYR A 326 -4.10 -1.70 -59.99
C TYR A 326 -4.10 -2.28 -58.56
N PHE A 327 -3.38 -3.38 -58.40
CA PHE A 327 -2.94 -3.94 -57.12
C PHE A 327 -1.43 -4.16 -57.23
N ILE A 328 -0.67 -3.57 -56.31
CA ILE A 328 0.79 -3.68 -56.26
C ILE A 328 1.16 -4.25 -54.90
N GLU A 329 1.80 -5.42 -54.90
CA GLU A 329 2.37 -6.05 -53.73
C GLU A 329 3.85 -5.70 -53.63
N VAL A 330 4.22 -5.04 -52.53
CA VAL A 330 5.56 -4.49 -52.29
C VAL A 330 6.19 -5.20 -51.11
N VAL A 331 7.39 -5.72 -51.30
CA VAL A 331 8.24 -6.25 -50.23
C VAL A 331 9.28 -5.21 -49.87
N TYR A 332 9.37 -4.88 -48.58
CA TYR A 332 10.30 -3.90 -48.05
C TYR A 332 11.59 -4.59 -47.56
N VAL A 333 12.67 -3.82 -47.41
CA VAL A 333 13.97 -4.32 -46.95
C VAL A 333 13.93 -4.96 -45.54
N ASP A 334 12.90 -4.66 -44.75
CA ASP A 334 12.63 -5.29 -43.44
C ASP A 334 11.90 -6.65 -43.56
N GLY A 335 11.62 -7.11 -44.78
CA GLY A 335 10.91 -8.34 -45.10
C GLY A 335 9.39 -8.28 -44.94
N LYS A 336 8.81 -7.13 -44.60
CA LYS A 336 7.35 -6.97 -44.54
C LYS A 336 6.78 -6.67 -45.92
N THR A 337 5.55 -7.10 -46.13
CA THR A 337 4.81 -6.88 -47.37
C THR A 337 3.65 -5.91 -47.16
N LYS A 338 3.38 -5.02 -48.12
CA LYS A 338 2.18 -4.17 -48.15
C LYS A 338 1.58 -4.19 -49.56
N ILE A 339 0.26 -4.31 -49.63
CA ILE A 339 -0.49 -4.22 -50.88
C ILE A 339 -1.07 -2.80 -51.00
N PHE A 340 -0.80 -2.17 -52.13
CA PHE A 340 -1.40 -0.90 -52.53
C PHE A 340 -2.39 -1.14 -53.65
N SER A 341 -3.51 -0.43 -53.63
CA SER A 341 -4.46 -0.42 -54.73
C SER A 341 -4.87 1.01 -55.07
N GLY A 342 -5.28 1.21 -56.30
CA GLY A 342 -5.68 2.52 -56.78
C GLY A 342 -6.17 2.47 -58.20
N GLU A 343 -6.43 3.65 -58.74
CA GLU A 343 -6.92 3.82 -60.10
C GLU A 343 -5.84 4.47 -60.97
N ILE A 344 -5.77 4.02 -62.23
CA ILE A 344 -4.90 4.62 -63.24
C ILE A 344 -5.69 4.90 -64.51
N SER A 345 -5.52 6.10 -65.06
CA SER A 345 -6.09 6.48 -66.35
C SER A 345 -5.10 6.21 -67.49
N LEU A 346 -5.44 5.28 -68.38
CA LEU A 346 -4.76 5.15 -69.66
C LEU A 346 -5.39 6.15 -70.64
N ILE A 347 -4.60 7.06 -71.18
CA ILE A 347 -5.06 8.12 -72.10
C ILE A 347 -4.33 7.97 -73.44
N ARG A 348 -5.09 7.90 -74.54
CA ARG A 348 -4.57 7.84 -75.91
C ARG A 348 -5.34 8.75 -76.84
#